data_AF-A0A347AQ10-F1
#
_entry.id   AF-A0A347AQ10-F1
#
_cell.length_a   1.000
_cell.length_b   1.000
_cell.length_c   1.000
_cell.angle_alpha   90.00
_cell.angle_beta   90.00
_cell.angle_gamma   90.00
#
_symmetry.space_group_name_H-M   'P 1'
#
loop_
_entity.id
_entity.type
_entity.pdbx_description
1 polymer ?
#
loop_
_entity_poly.entity_id
_entity_poly.type
_entity_poly.pdbx_seq_one_letter_code
_entity_poly.pdbx_strand_id
1 'polypeptide(L)'
;MARIMEESGFKVYRNFQTSRHIIDIYGVLPTILGDIGVVVACKNYDDRWEVGLDVLKEMEMVAKTLKASKVVVVTTSYFTKSAENYASRRNIKILDKEGLMALAKKFSAQHGEYGGVQVYDENEGEVGNPEVIEDYTPSSNTASSFPKTSNPQSFFSRGKGSLDKAKRSSFSMPSSPGLKPLLTNTISLIIIVFALSSLITYFISTGYSNTAILGVTKILISAVLSYGLVMAIERDITTTLSKGTIVFFVSLLIYVIMIIAF
;
A
#
# COMPACT_ATOMS: atom_id res chain seq x y z
N MET A 1 -4.70 11.42 12.09
CA MET A 1 -4.22 10.02 11.95
C MET A 1 -4.77 9.05 12.97
N ALA A 2 -4.69 9.33 14.27
CA ALA A 2 -5.22 8.43 15.32
C ALA A 2 -6.65 7.94 15.04
N ARG A 3 -7.58 8.87 14.78
CA ARG A 3 -8.98 8.55 14.48
C ARG A 3 -9.18 7.64 13.26
N ILE A 4 -8.39 7.84 12.19
CA ILE A 4 -8.43 6.99 10.98
C ILE A 4 -8.04 5.55 11.32
N MET A 5 -7.07 5.38 12.24
CA MET A 5 -6.65 4.06 12.69
C MET A 5 -7.70 3.41 13.62
N GLU A 6 -8.30 4.19 14.52
CA GLU A 6 -9.39 3.70 15.39
C GLU A 6 -10.58 3.19 14.56
N GLU A 7 -11.01 3.95 13.55
CA GLU A 7 -12.08 3.54 12.63
C GLU A 7 -11.71 2.31 11.78
N SER A 8 -10.42 2.11 11.53
CA SER A 8 -9.92 0.91 10.86
C SER A 8 -9.86 -0.32 11.80
N GLY A 9 -10.27 -0.19 13.07
CA GLY A 9 -10.30 -1.27 14.06
C GLY A 9 -9.02 -1.43 14.89
N PHE A 10 -8.08 -0.48 14.81
CA PHE A 10 -6.86 -0.52 15.62
C PHE A 10 -7.13 0.04 17.03
N LYS A 11 -6.53 -0.60 18.04
CA LYS A 11 -6.35 0.01 19.36
C LYS A 11 -5.18 0.99 19.29
N VAL A 12 -5.46 2.28 19.51
CA VAL A 12 -4.48 3.36 19.29
C VAL A 12 -3.97 3.90 20.62
N TYR A 13 -2.64 3.96 20.74
CA TYR A 13 -1.91 4.57 21.84
C TYR A 13 -1.19 5.81 21.32
N ARG A 14 -1.50 6.97 21.88
CA ARG A 14 -0.88 8.26 21.49
C ARG A 14 0.30 8.54 22.40
N ASN A 15 1.35 9.16 21.86
CA ASN A 15 2.58 9.52 22.59
C ASN A 15 3.17 8.33 23.35
N PHE A 16 3.30 7.19 22.67
CA PHE A 16 3.83 5.97 23.26
C PHE A 16 5.32 6.12 23.53
N GLN A 17 5.70 6.16 24.80
CA GLN A 17 7.08 6.31 25.22
C GLN A 17 7.75 4.96 25.36
N THR A 18 8.87 4.78 24.67
CA THR A 18 9.84 3.69 24.90
C THR A 18 11.04 4.25 25.66
N SER A 19 11.90 3.39 26.19
CA SER A 19 13.11 3.77 26.92
C SER A 19 14.07 4.71 26.15
N ARG A 20 13.99 4.75 24.81
CA ARG A 20 14.89 5.55 23.96
C ARG A 20 14.20 6.47 22.97
N HIS A 21 12.91 6.27 22.68
CA HIS A 21 12.20 6.99 21.63
C HIS A 21 10.76 7.26 22.05
N ILE A 22 10.26 8.42 21.64
CA ILE A 22 8.85 8.79 21.76
C ILE A 22 8.21 8.58 20.40
N ILE A 23 7.10 7.84 20.38
CA ILE A 23 6.35 7.53 19.17
C ILE A 23 5.05 8.27 19.21
N ASP A 24 4.72 8.97 18.12
CA ASP A 24 3.48 9.75 18.06
C ASP A 24 2.26 8.87 18.22
N ILE A 25 2.20 7.76 17.49
CA ILE A 25 1.08 6.83 17.54
C ILE A 25 1.58 5.38 17.40
N TYR A 26 1.12 4.52 18.31
CA TYR A 26 1.26 3.07 18.21
C TYR A 26 -0.12 2.43 18.10
N GLY A 27 -0.38 1.70 17.01
CA GLY A 27 -1.65 1.01 16.76
C GLY A 27 -1.49 -0.50 16.84
N VAL A 28 -2.41 -1.19 17.51
CA VAL A 28 -2.45 -2.66 17.57
C VAL A 28 -3.76 -3.17 17.00
N LEU A 29 -3.70 -4.00 15.96
CA LEU A 29 -4.88 -4.67 15.42
C LEU A 29 -4.93 -6.11 15.97
N PRO A 30 -5.88 -6.42 16.88
CA PRO A 30 -6.04 -7.77 17.39
C PRO A 30 -6.61 -8.68 16.28
N THR A 31 -5.89 -9.74 15.94
CA THR A 31 -6.30 -10.72 14.93
C THR A 31 -6.17 -12.13 15.48
N ILE A 32 -7.00 -13.07 15.04
CA ILE A 32 -7.01 -14.48 15.49
C ILE A 32 -5.67 -15.23 15.27
N LEU A 33 -4.78 -14.69 14.43
CA LEU A 33 -3.46 -15.24 14.09
C LEU A 33 -2.29 -14.51 14.77
N GLY A 34 -2.57 -13.46 15.56
CA GLY A 34 -1.58 -12.65 16.23
C GLY A 34 -1.85 -11.15 16.12
N ASP A 35 -1.30 -10.39 17.06
CA ASP A 35 -1.45 -8.94 17.12
C ASP A 35 -0.55 -8.26 16.08
N ILE A 36 -1.15 -7.44 15.23
CA ILE A 36 -0.41 -6.66 14.24
C ILE A 36 -0.15 -5.27 14.81
N GLY A 37 1.11 -5.02 15.21
CA GLY A 37 1.56 -3.70 15.63
C GLY A 37 1.90 -2.80 14.44
N VAL A 38 1.47 -1.54 14.49
CA VAL A 38 1.78 -0.50 13.51
C VAL A 38 2.31 0.73 14.24
N VAL A 39 3.51 1.15 13.88
CA VAL A 39 4.13 2.38 14.40
C VAL A 39 3.88 3.50 13.41
N VAL A 40 3.37 4.62 13.87
CA VAL A 40 3.11 5.80 13.04
C VAL A 40 3.88 7.00 13.58
N ALA A 41 4.62 7.63 12.68
CA ALA A 41 5.36 8.86 12.93
C ALA A 41 4.74 10.01 12.13
N CYS A 42 4.49 11.13 12.80
CA CYS A 42 3.93 12.34 12.24
C CYS A 42 5.02 13.42 12.24
N LYS A 43 5.50 13.79 11.05
CA LYS A 43 6.51 14.83 10.88
C LYS A 43 5.90 16.06 10.24
N ASN A 44 5.88 17.16 10.99
CA ASN A 44 5.45 18.46 10.46
C ASN A 44 6.67 19.21 9.91
N TYR A 45 6.73 19.33 8.58
CA TYR A 45 7.75 20.08 7.87
C TYR A 45 7.10 21.06 6.89
N ASP A 46 7.79 22.15 6.61
CA ASP A 46 7.44 23.11 5.57
C ASP A 46 7.77 22.51 4.18
N ASP A 47 7.12 22.99 3.12
CA ASP A 47 7.19 22.44 1.75
C ASP A 47 8.62 22.43 1.19
N ARG A 48 9.48 23.32 1.70
CA ARG A 48 10.90 23.43 1.32
C ARG A 48 11.78 22.33 1.90
N TRP A 49 11.30 21.61 2.92
CA TRP A 49 12.07 20.62 3.65
C TRP A 49 11.54 19.21 3.37
N GLU A 50 12.38 18.41 2.73
CA GLU A 50 12.04 17.02 2.41
C GLU A 50 12.46 16.06 3.52
N VAL A 51 11.67 15.02 3.72
CA VAL A 51 11.99 13.94 4.67
C VAL A 51 13.08 13.03 4.10
N GLY A 52 14.18 12.94 4.86
CA GLY A 52 15.33 12.13 4.54
C GLY A 52 15.18 10.64 4.87
N LEU A 53 16.21 9.88 4.50
CA LEU A 53 16.32 8.45 4.78
C LEU A 53 16.53 8.15 6.27
N ASP A 54 17.13 9.09 7.00
CA ASP A 54 17.38 9.05 8.44
C ASP A 54 16.10 8.79 9.24
N VAL A 55 15.04 9.55 8.97
CA VAL A 55 13.74 9.41 9.65
C VAL A 55 13.14 8.02 9.42
N LEU A 56 13.22 7.49 8.20
CA LEU A 56 12.70 6.16 7.89
C LEU A 56 13.49 5.05 8.61
N LYS A 57 14.81 5.17 8.67
CA LYS A 57 15.67 4.20 9.37
C LYS A 57 15.46 4.23 10.87
N GLU A 58 15.34 5.41 11.45
CA GLU A 58 15.01 5.58 12.88
C GLU A 58 13.70 4.86 13.20
N MET A 59 12.65 5.10 12.40
CA MET A 59 11.35 4.46 12.60
C MET A 59 11.35 2.96 12.36
N GLU A 60 12.19 2.46 11.45
CA GLU A 60 12.41 1.03 11.30
C GLU A 60 13.08 0.40 12.53
N MET A 61 14.08 1.07 13.13
CA MET A 61 14.73 0.58 14.36
C MET A 61 13.77 0.54 15.53
N VAL A 62 12.92 1.57 15.66
CA VAL A 62 11.88 1.63 16.69
C VAL A 62 10.85 0.52 16.48
N ALA A 63 10.40 0.30 15.25
CA ALA A 63 9.46 -0.76 14.92
C ALA A 63 10.01 -2.16 15.22
N LYS A 64 11.30 -2.41 14.96
CA LYS A 64 11.96 -3.67 15.34
C LYS A 64 12.00 -3.87 16.85
N THR A 65 12.25 -2.79 17.61
CA THR A 65 12.27 -2.84 19.07
C THR A 65 10.90 -3.19 19.64
N LEU A 66 9.85 -2.61 19.07
CA LEU A 66 8.46 -2.85 19.48
C LEU A 66 7.80 -4.07 18.83
N LYS A 67 8.55 -4.83 18.01
CA LYS A 67 8.02 -5.95 17.21
C LYS A 67 6.80 -5.56 16.37
N ALA A 68 6.76 -4.31 15.88
CA ALA A 68 5.72 -3.83 15.01
C ALA A 68 5.90 -4.39 13.59
N SER A 69 4.80 -4.80 12.97
CA SER A 69 4.78 -5.43 11.64
C SER A 69 4.89 -4.42 10.50
N LYS A 70 4.50 -3.16 10.74
CA LYS A 70 4.50 -2.10 9.72
C LYS A 70 4.83 -0.75 10.32
N VAL A 71 5.53 0.06 9.53
CA VAL A 71 5.81 1.47 9.84
C VAL A 71 5.03 2.36 8.90
N VAL A 72 4.46 3.43 9.42
CA VAL A 72 3.83 4.48 8.63
C VAL A 72 4.49 5.81 8.98
N VAL A 73 5.04 6.50 7.99
CA VAL A 73 5.60 7.85 8.19
C VAL A 73 4.71 8.82 7.43
N VAL A 74 4.18 9.79 8.15
CA VAL A 74 3.25 10.80 7.66
C VAL A 74 3.94 12.15 7.74
N THR A 75 3.90 12.91 6.66
CA THR A 75 4.43 14.27 6.66
C THR A 75 3.51 15.24 5.94
N THR A 76 3.64 16.51 6.30
CA THR A 76 3.02 17.65 5.60
C THR A 76 3.83 18.08 4.38
N SER A 77 5.08 17.64 4.23
CA SER A 77 5.94 17.93 3.08
C SER A 77 6.10 16.71 2.15
N TYR A 78 7.27 16.55 1.55
CA TYR A 78 7.60 15.53 0.55
C TYR A 78 8.73 14.62 1.03
N PHE A 79 8.83 13.41 0.50
CA PHE A 79 9.98 12.54 0.75
C PHE A 79 11.04 12.70 -0.33
N THR A 80 12.30 12.61 0.07
CA THR A 80 13.41 12.48 -0.88
C THR A 80 13.26 11.19 -1.70
N LYS A 81 13.69 11.20 -2.97
CA LYS A 81 13.68 9.99 -3.83
C LYS A 81 14.41 8.80 -3.19
N SER A 82 15.43 9.06 -2.39
CA SER A 82 16.15 8.02 -1.65
C SER A 82 15.28 7.37 -0.57
N ALA A 83 14.47 8.16 0.14
CA ALA A 83 13.52 7.67 1.13
C ALA A 83 12.38 6.87 0.48
N GLU A 84 11.82 7.34 -0.65
CA GLU A 84 10.79 6.60 -1.41
C GLU A 84 11.28 5.22 -1.87
N ASN A 85 12.48 5.18 -2.44
CA ASN A 85 13.11 3.93 -2.89
C ASN A 85 13.41 2.99 -1.72
N TYR A 86 13.74 3.53 -0.54
CA TYR A 86 13.94 2.73 0.66
C TYR A 86 12.62 2.16 1.19
N ALA A 87 11.58 3.00 1.26
CA ALA A 87 10.26 2.60 1.73
C ALA A 87 9.64 1.49 0.86
N SER A 88 9.75 1.60 -0.46
CA SER A 88 9.19 0.59 -1.39
C SER A 88 9.83 -0.81 -1.27
N ARG A 89 11.05 -0.91 -0.71
CA ARG A 89 11.77 -2.18 -0.49
C ARG A 89 11.60 -2.74 0.91
N ARG A 90 10.83 -2.08 1.76
CA ARG A 90 10.64 -2.39 3.19
C ARG A 90 9.16 -2.33 3.54
N ASN A 91 8.81 -2.77 4.75
CA ASN A 91 7.44 -2.69 5.26
C ASN A 91 7.11 -1.29 5.80
N ILE A 92 7.45 -0.25 5.03
CA ILE A 92 7.28 1.15 5.41
C ILE A 92 6.31 1.80 4.42
N LYS A 93 5.21 2.35 4.91
CA LYS A 93 4.27 3.14 4.13
C LYS A 93 4.54 4.62 4.37
N ILE A 94 4.92 5.33 3.33
CA ILE A 94 5.08 6.78 3.37
C ILE A 94 3.78 7.46 2.95
N LEU A 95 3.54 8.64 3.52
CA LEU A 95 2.41 9.46 3.19
C LEU A 95 2.81 10.93 3.17
N ASP A 96 2.95 11.43 1.95
CA ASP A 96 3.30 12.80 1.59
C ASP A 96 2.10 13.73 1.71
N LYS A 97 2.33 15.02 1.46
CA LYS A 97 1.31 16.06 1.40
C LYS A 97 0.08 15.67 0.56
N GLU A 98 0.24 15.21 -0.69
CA GLU A 98 -0.93 14.83 -1.50
C GLU A 98 -1.64 13.60 -0.94
N GLY A 99 -0.87 12.63 -0.42
CA GLY A 99 -1.42 11.44 0.21
C GLY A 99 -2.27 11.77 1.43
N LEU A 100 -1.80 12.73 2.23
CA LEU A 100 -2.50 13.25 3.41
C LEU A 100 -3.77 14.02 3.03
N MET A 101 -3.70 14.89 2.03
CA MET A 101 -4.89 15.61 1.52
C MET A 101 -5.93 14.64 0.95
N ALA A 102 -5.51 13.63 0.19
CA ALA A 102 -6.41 12.63 -0.36
C ALA A 102 -7.10 11.80 0.74
N LEU A 103 -6.37 11.44 1.81
CA LEU A 103 -6.95 10.76 2.96
C LEU A 103 -7.89 11.66 3.74
N ALA A 104 -7.51 12.92 3.98
CA ALA A 104 -8.36 13.90 4.66
C ALA A 104 -9.67 14.11 3.90
N LYS A 105 -9.62 14.31 2.58
CA LYS A 105 -10.82 14.49 1.75
C LYS A 105 -11.74 13.26 1.78
N LYS A 106 -11.18 12.04 1.74
CA LYS A 106 -11.95 10.79 1.85
C LYS A 106 -12.61 10.66 3.21
N PHE A 107 -11.89 11.02 4.26
CA PHE A 107 -12.38 10.96 5.62
C PHE A 107 -13.50 11.99 5.87
N SER A 108 -13.30 13.24 5.41
CA SER A 108 -14.32 14.29 5.48
C SER A 108 -15.55 14.01 4.62
N ALA A 109 -15.42 13.28 3.51
CA ALA A 109 -16.57 12.90 2.68
C ALA A 109 -17.40 11.75 3.28
N GLN A 110 -16.78 10.87 4.07
CA GLN A 110 -17.48 9.78 4.77
C GLN A 110 -18.18 10.27 6.04
N HIS A 111 -17.68 11.33 6.65
CA HIS A 111 -18.27 11.97 7.83
C HIS A 111 -18.72 13.38 7.44
N GLY A 112 -19.98 13.52 7.00
CA GLY A 112 -20.59 14.77 6.55
C GLY A 112 -20.72 15.88 7.60
N GLU A 113 -20.04 15.78 8.75
CA GLU A 113 -19.98 16.79 9.77
C GLU A 113 -18.70 16.55 10.57
N TYR A 114 -17.74 17.48 10.48
CA TYR A 114 -16.88 17.92 11.58
C TYR A 114 -16.10 19.13 11.07
N GLY A 115 -16.76 20.30 11.12
CA GLY A 115 -16.07 21.56 11.30
C GLY A 115 -15.50 21.61 12.71
N GLY A 116 -14.27 22.09 12.86
CA GLY A 116 -13.66 22.32 14.17
C GLY A 116 -12.26 21.71 14.35
N VAL A 117 -11.32 22.03 13.47
CA VAL A 117 -9.98 22.36 13.95
C VAL A 117 -9.98 23.87 14.04
N GLN A 118 -9.94 24.40 15.26
CA GLN A 118 -9.70 25.81 15.52
C GLN A 118 -8.31 26.13 14.98
N VAL A 119 -8.27 26.69 13.77
CA VAL A 119 -7.18 27.57 13.37
C VAL A 119 -7.35 28.78 14.27
N TYR A 120 -6.38 29.03 15.14
CA TYR A 120 -6.30 30.34 15.79
C TYR A 120 -6.03 31.34 14.67
N ASP A 121 -7.09 31.98 14.17
CA ASP A 121 -7.00 33.26 13.48
C ASP A 121 -6.60 34.28 14.55
N GLU A 122 -5.31 34.59 14.61
CA GLU A 122 -4.83 35.80 15.26
C GLU A 122 -5.23 37.00 14.39
N ASN A 123 -6.41 37.56 14.62
CA ASN A 123 -6.60 39.00 14.51
C ASN A 123 -7.83 39.51 15.26
N GLU A 124 -7.60 40.67 15.90
CA GLU A 124 -8.54 41.60 16.55
C GLU A 124 -8.86 41.38 18.04
N GLY A 125 -8.23 42.21 18.87
CA GLY A 125 -8.53 42.38 20.29
C GLY A 125 -7.44 43.10 21.08
N GLU A 126 -7.17 44.35 20.71
CA GLU A 126 -6.27 45.29 21.39
C GLU A 126 -6.76 45.61 22.82
N VAL A 127 -6.01 45.23 23.87
CA VAL A 127 -5.93 45.93 25.17
C VAL A 127 -4.54 45.69 25.79
N GLY A 128 -3.76 46.76 25.93
CA GLY A 128 -2.30 46.70 26.13
C GLY A 128 -1.77 46.58 27.55
N ASN A 129 -0.45 46.27 27.63
CA ASN A 129 0.57 46.89 28.48
C ASN A 129 1.98 46.38 28.06
N PRO A 130 3.10 47.03 28.41
CA PRO A 130 4.03 47.67 27.48
C PRO A 130 5.24 46.81 27.05
N GLU A 131 5.81 47.27 25.94
CA GLU A 131 7.02 46.83 25.24
C GLU A 131 8.24 46.49 26.11
N VAL A 132 8.87 45.35 25.79
CA VAL A 132 10.33 45.19 25.88
C VAL A 132 10.81 44.93 24.45
N ILE A 133 11.20 46.01 23.77
CA ILE A 133 11.87 45.96 22.47
C ILE A 133 13.33 45.58 22.72
N GLU A 134 13.71 44.33 22.43
CA GLU A 134 15.12 43.99 22.21
C GLU A 134 15.48 44.34 20.76
N ASP A 135 16.12 45.49 20.61
CA ASP A 135 16.55 46.09 19.35
C ASP A 135 17.77 45.33 18.80
N TYR A 136 17.54 44.29 17.98
CA TYR A 136 18.63 43.56 17.32
C TYR A 136 19.16 44.37 16.13
N THR A 137 20.26 45.07 16.36
CA THR A 137 21.02 45.78 15.33
C THR A 137 22.08 44.85 14.71
N PRO A 138 22.03 44.53 13.40
CA PRO A 138 23.09 43.75 12.77
C PRO A 138 24.31 44.66 12.56
N SER A 139 25.40 44.36 13.28
CA SER A 139 26.70 45.01 13.10
C SER A 139 27.25 44.73 11.70
N SER A 140 27.29 45.78 10.88
CA SER A 140 28.01 45.83 9.62
C SER A 140 29.47 46.14 9.91
N ASN A 141 30.35 45.12 9.92
CA ASN A 141 31.76 45.20 9.53
C ASN A 141 32.47 43.85 9.78
N THR A 142 32.58 43.02 8.74
CA THR A 142 33.80 42.23 8.47
C THR A 142 33.84 41.77 7.01
N ALA A 143 34.68 42.48 6.27
CA ALA A 143 35.54 42.05 5.16
C ALA A 143 35.33 40.69 4.49
N SER A 144 34.98 40.79 3.20
CA SER A 144 35.56 40.09 2.05
C SER A 144 36.55 38.92 2.27
N SER A 145 36.18 37.75 1.75
CA SER A 145 37.09 36.90 0.95
C SER A 145 36.30 35.83 0.18
N PHE A 146 35.68 36.23 -0.93
CA PHE A 146 35.33 35.29 -2.01
C PHE A 146 36.41 35.36 -3.09
N PRO A 147 36.99 34.24 -3.54
CA PRO A 147 37.56 34.17 -4.87
C PRO A 147 36.43 33.83 -5.85
N LYS A 148 36.08 34.79 -6.72
CA LYS A 148 35.40 34.53 -7.99
C LYS A 148 36.46 34.13 -9.01
N THR A 149 36.42 32.90 -9.53
CA THR A 149 36.95 32.64 -10.87
C THR A 149 36.28 31.46 -11.58
N SER A 150 35.82 31.76 -12.80
CA SER A 150 35.68 30.91 -14.01
C SER A 150 34.78 29.67 -13.99
N ASN A 151 33.62 29.80 -14.66
CA ASN A 151 33.17 28.82 -15.66
C ASN A 151 33.95 29.08 -16.98
N PRO A 152 33.99 28.20 -18.01
CA PRO A 152 33.14 27.02 -18.24
C PRO A 152 33.91 25.77 -18.75
N GLN A 153 33.30 24.58 -18.68
CA GLN A 153 33.35 23.59 -19.78
C GLN A 153 32.39 22.42 -19.53
N SER A 154 31.35 22.38 -20.36
CA SER A 154 30.45 21.27 -20.57
C SER A 154 31.15 20.18 -21.39
N PHE A 155 31.36 18.97 -20.85
CA PHE A 155 31.75 17.79 -21.63
C PHE A 155 31.26 16.47 -21.02
N PHE A 156 29.98 16.33 -20.66
CA PHE A 156 29.37 15.00 -20.52
C PHE A 156 27.89 15.04 -20.93
N SER A 157 27.67 15.03 -22.24
CA SER A 157 26.40 14.61 -22.86
C SER A 157 26.26 13.09 -22.72
N ARG A 158 25.76 12.62 -21.58
CA ARG A 158 25.39 11.20 -21.40
C ARG A 158 23.93 11.01 -21.81
N GLY A 159 23.78 10.30 -22.91
CA GLY A 159 22.52 10.07 -23.63
C GLY A 159 21.36 9.68 -22.74
N LYS A 160 20.23 10.35 -23.00
CA LYS A 160 18.89 10.04 -22.52
C LYS A 160 18.45 8.74 -23.20
N GLY A 161 18.85 7.60 -22.63
CA GLY A 161 18.30 6.29 -23.00
C GLY A 161 16.90 6.14 -22.44
N SER A 162 15.89 6.48 -23.23
CA SER A 162 14.50 6.12 -22.94
C SER A 162 14.37 4.60 -23.07
N LEU A 163 14.29 3.91 -21.93
CA LEU A 163 13.82 2.52 -21.90
C LEU A 163 12.30 2.56 -22.06
N ASP A 164 11.85 2.40 -23.30
CA ASP A 164 10.46 2.09 -23.60
C ASP A 164 10.08 0.80 -22.88
N LYS A 165 9.38 0.96 -21.75
CA LYS A 165 8.76 -0.15 -21.05
C LYS A 165 7.66 -0.66 -21.96
N ALA A 166 7.96 -1.76 -22.66
CA ALA A 166 7.04 -2.49 -23.51
C ALA A 166 5.63 -2.49 -22.90
N LYS A 167 4.71 -1.87 -23.63
CA LYS A 167 3.28 -1.79 -23.35
C LYS A 167 2.77 -3.23 -23.32
N ARG A 168 2.70 -3.83 -22.12
CA ARG A 168 1.99 -5.10 -21.92
C ARG A 168 0.56 -4.85 -22.33
N SER A 169 0.14 -5.49 -23.42
CA SER A 169 -1.23 -5.52 -23.89
C SER A 169 -2.13 -5.93 -22.73
N SER A 170 -2.89 -4.98 -22.21
CA SER A 170 -4.01 -5.25 -21.33
C SER A 170 -5.05 -6.01 -22.15
N PHE A 171 -5.14 -7.32 -21.93
CA PHE A 171 -6.30 -8.07 -22.38
C PHE A 171 -7.49 -7.61 -21.52
N SER A 172 -8.16 -6.55 -21.98
CA SER A 172 -9.40 -6.07 -21.38
C SER A 172 -10.49 -7.07 -21.77
N MET A 173 -10.86 -7.96 -20.85
CA MET A 173 -12.08 -8.72 -21.00
C MET A 173 -13.27 -7.74 -21.13
N PRO A 174 -14.20 -7.98 -22.07
CA PRO A 174 -15.35 -7.13 -22.26
C PRO A 174 -16.15 -7.09 -20.96
N SER A 175 -16.43 -5.87 -20.49
CA SER A 175 -17.27 -5.61 -19.33
C SER A 175 -18.70 -6.03 -19.62
N SER A 176 -19.00 -7.33 -19.48
CA SER A 176 -20.37 -7.81 -19.42
C SER A 176 -20.96 -7.40 -18.04
N PRO A 177 -22.06 -6.62 -18.00
CA PRO A 177 -22.55 -6.03 -16.76
C PRO A 177 -23.14 -7.04 -15.75
N GLY A 178 -23.34 -8.31 -16.12
CA GLY A 178 -24.07 -9.29 -15.31
C GLY A 178 -23.25 -10.37 -14.60
N LEU A 179 -21.98 -10.59 -14.98
CA LEU A 179 -21.22 -11.76 -14.48
C LEU A 179 -20.21 -11.44 -13.37
N LYS A 180 -19.86 -10.17 -13.19
CA LYS A 180 -18.95 -9.73 -12.13
C LYS A 180 -19.36 -10.20 -10.72
N PRO A 181 -20.63 -10.11 -10.27
CA PRO A 181 -20.98 -10.50 -8.91
C PRO A 181 -20.91 -12.02 -8.67
N LEU A 182 -21.13 -12.83 -9.72
CA LEU A 182 -21.00 -14.29 -9.64
C LEU A 182 -19.52 -14.72 -9.61
N LEU A 183 -18.64 -13.97 -10.27
CA LEU A 183 -17.20 -14.29 -10.33
C LEU A 183 -16.42 -13.81 -9.09
N THR A 184 -17.00 -12.92 -8.27
CA THR A 184 -16.39 -12.48 -7.00
C THR A 184 -16.57 -13.46 -5.85
N ASN A 185 -17.54 -14.37 -5.94
CA ASN A 185 -17.83 -15.34 -4.88
C ASN A 185 -17.04 -16.63 -5.07
N THR A 186 -16.27 -17.05 -4.06
CA THR A 186 -15.44 -18.26 -4.11
C THR A 186 -16.27 -19.52 -4.39
N ILE A 187 -17.49 -19.62 -3.85
CA ILE A 187 -18.37 -20.78 -4.06
C ILE A 187 -18.81 -20.85 -5.53
N SER A 188 -19.22 -19.73 -6.10
CA SER A 188 -19.60 -19.64 -7.52
C SER A 188 -18.42 -19.96 -8.44
N LEU A 189 -17.20 -19.55 -8.06
CA LEU A 189 -15.99 -19.86 -8.81
C LEU A 189 -15.70 -21.37 -8.83
N ILE A 190 -15.88 -22.06 -7.69
CA ILE A 190 -15.74 -23.53 -7.61
C ILE A 190 -16.72 -24.23 -8.57
N ILE A 191 -17.99 -23.79 -8.58
CA ILE A 191 -19.02 -24.38 -9.45
C ILE A 191 -18.69 -24.14 -10.93
N ILE A 192 -18.28 -22.91 -11.29
CA ILE A 192 -17.91 -22.54 -12.66
C ILE A 192 -16.70 -23.32 -13.13
N VAL A 193 -15.64 -23.43 -12.31
CA VAL A 193 -14.44 -24.20 -12.64
C VAL A 193 -14.79 -25.66 -12.85
N PHE A 194 -15.58 -26.26 -11.95
CA PHE A 194 -16.02 -27.66 -12.08
C PHE A 194 -16.84 -27.89 -13.35
N ALA A 195 -17.79 -26.99 -13.66
CA ALA A 195 -18.62 -27.10 -14.86
C ALA A 195 -17.79 -26.98 -16.14
N LEU A 196 -16.91 -25.98 -16.22
CA LEU A 196 -16.04 -25.77 -17.39
C LEU A 196 -15.01 -26.89 -17.55
N SER A 197 -14.37 -27.36 -16.47
CA SER A 197 -13.44 -28.50 -16.58
C SER A 197 -14.15 -29.77 -17.01
N SER A 198 -15.38 -30.00 -16.55
CA SER A 198 -16.19 -31.14 -16.99
C SER A 198 -16.62 -31.01 -18.45
N LEU A 199 -16.98 -29.80 -18.90
CA LEU A 199 -17.33 -29.51 -20.29
C LEU A 199 -16.13 -29.73 -21.24
N ILE A 200 -14.97 -29.18 -20.90
CA ILE A 200 -13.74 -29.33 -21.71
C ILE A 200 -13.33 -30.80 -21.77
N THR A 201 -13.40 -31.52 -20.64
CA THR A 201 -13.07 -32.94 -20.60
C THR A 201 -14.07 -33.78 -21.41
N TYR A 202 -15.36 -33.41 -21.40
CA TYR A 202 -16.39 -34.07 -22.21
C TYR A 202 -16.05 -33.96 -23.71
N PHE A 203 -15.69 -32.75 -24.18
CA PHE A 203 -15.26 -32.55 -25.57
C PHE A 203 -14.00 -33.34 -25.93
N ILE A 204 -13.03 -33.44 -25.01
CA ILE A 204 -11.81 -34.23 -25.22
C ILE A 204 -12.10 -35.73 -25.23
N SER A 205 -13.06 -36.20 -24.40
CA SER A 205 -13.44 -37.61 -24.33
C SER A 205 -14.03 -38.15 -25.63
N THR A 206 -14.62 -37.28 -26.46
CA THR A 206 -15.12 -37.65 -27.79
C THR A 206 -13.99 -38.11 -28.73
N GLY A 207 -12.75 -37.69 -28.49
CA GLY A 207 -11.58 -38.05 -29.30
C GLY A 207 -10.61 -39.06 -28.68
N TYR A 208 -10.75 -39.40 -27.39
CA TYR A 208 -9.81 -40.24 -26.65
C TYR A 208 -10.54 -41.25 -25.76
N SER A 209 -10.26 -42.55 -25.96
CA SER A 209 -10.91 -43.66 -25.25
C SER A 209 -10.19 -44.12 -23.96
N ASN A 210 -8.96 -43.67 -23.72
CA ASN A 210 -8.19 -44.07 -22.55
C ASN A 210 -8.64 -43.32 -21.29
N THR A 211 -9.38 -44.02 -20.43
CA THR A 211 -9.97 -43.49 -19.19
C THR A 211 -8.92 -42.98 -18.18
N ALA A 212 -7.76 -43.64 -18.08
CA ALA A 212 -6.68 -43.20 -17.19
C ALA A 212 -6.08 -41.85 -17.61
N ILE A 213 -5.84 -41.68 -18.91
CA ILE A 213 -5.30 -40.42 -19.47
C ILE A 213 -6.35 -39.31 -19.36
N LEU A 214 -7.63 -39.64 -19.54
CA LEU A 214 -8.73 -38.70 -19.37
C LEU A 214 -8.79 -38.15 -17.94
N GLY A 215 -8.60 -39.01 -16.92
CA GLY A 215 -8.55 -38.61 -15.52
C GLY A 215 -7.40 -37.64 -15.20
N VAL A 216 -6.19 -37.96 -15.67
CA VAL A 216 -5.01 -37.07 -15.47
C VAL A 216 -5.19 -35.74 -16.20
N THR A 217 -5.71 -35.77 -17.43
CA THR A 217 -5.98 -34.57 -18.22
C THR A 217 -7.02 -33.68 -17.53
N LYS A 218 -8.06 -34.28 -16.93
CA LYS A 218 -9.08 -33.56 -16.15
C LYS A 218 -8.49 -32.81 -14.95
N ILE A 219 -7.53 -33.43 -14.26
CA ILE A 219 -6.81 -32.80 -13.12
C ILE A 219 -5.93 -31.65 -13.61
N LEU A 220 -5.23 -31.83 -14.74
CA LEU A 220 -4.42 -30.75 -15.31
C LEU A 220 -5.27 -29.57 -15.78
N ILE A 221 -6.41 -29.84 -16.43
CA ILE A 221 -7.34 -28.80 -16.88
C ILE A 221 -7.93 -28.06 -15.69
N SER A 222 -8.34 -28.75 -14.62
CA SER A 222 -8.88 -28.09 -13.43
C SER A 222 -7.82 -27.23 -12.71
N ALA A 223 -6.56 -27.67 -12.68
CA ALA A 223 -5.45 -26.87 -12.19
C ALA A 223 -5.26 -25.60 -13.02
N VAL A 224 -5.12 -25.71 -14.34
CA VAL A 224 -4.94 -24.55 -15.22
C VAL A 224 -6.13 -23.59 -15.12
N LEU A 225 -7.35 -24.10 -15.07
CA LEU A 225 -8.56 -23.28 -15.05
C LEU A 225 -8.81 -22.60 -13.71
N SER A 226 -8.51 -23.24 -12.59
CA SER A 226 -8.65 -22.64 -11.25
C SER A 226 -7.70 -21.46 -11.04
N TYR A 227 -6.41 -21.60 -11.39
CA TYR A 227 -5.48 -20.48 -11.32
C TYR A 227 -5.74 -19.45 -12.43
N GLY A 228 -6.05 -19.89 -13.65
CA GLY A 228 -6.30 -19.00 -14.79
C GLY A 228 -7.53 -18.11 -14.62
N LEU A 229 -8.64 -18.68 -14.15
CA LEU A 229 -9.88 -17.92 -13.95
C LEU A 229 -9.75 -16.95 -12.77
N VAL A 230 -9.14 -17.38 -11.67
CA VAL A 230 -8.89 -16.51 -10.51
C VAL A 230 -7.93 -15.38 -10.88
N MET A 231 -6.89 -15.63 -11.66
CA MET A 231 -5.95 -14.60 -12.15
C MET A 231 -6.59 -13.61 -13.12
N ALA A 232 -7.62 -14.01 -13.86
CA ALA A 232 -8.36 -13.10 -14.75
C ALA A 232 -9.31 -12.16 -13.98
N ILE A 233 -9.77 -12.57 -12.80
CA ILE A 233 -10.75 -11.83 -11.98
C ILE A 233 -10.02 -10.94 -10.96
N GLU A 234 -9.02 -11.50 -10.28
CA GLU A 234 -8.27 -10.84 -9.21
C GLU A 234 -6.95 -10.30 -9.75
N ARG A 235 -6.67 -9.02 -9.48
CA ARG A 235 -5.43 -8.37 -9.95
C ARG A 235 -4.24 -8.63 -9.02
N ASP A 236 -4.50 -9.08 -7.80
CA ASP A 236 -3.48 -9.26 -6.78
C ASP A 236 -2.92 -10.69 -6.79
N ILE A 237 -1.60 -10.82 -6.90
CA ILE A 237 -0.92 -12.12 -7.02
C ILE A 237 -1.08 -12.97 -5.75
N THR A 238 -1.16 -12.35 -4.58
CA THR A 238 -1.29 -13.06 -3.30
C THR A 238 -2.69 -13.60 -3.08
N THR A 239 -3.73 -12.86 -3.47
CA THR A 239 -5.12 -13.30 -3.37
C THR A 239 -5.45 -14.30 -4.47
N THR A 240 -4.84 -14.19 -5.65
CA THR A 240 -4.98 -15.18 -6.73
C THR A 240 -4.37 -16.52 -6.36
N LEU A 241 -3.20 -16.54 -5.72
CA LEU A 241 -2.57 -17.77 -5.27
C LEU A 241 -3.39 -18.45 -4.16
N SER A 242 -3.86 -17.70 -3.16
CA SER A 242 -4.64 -18.27 -2.05
C SER A 242 -6.04 -18.71 -2.47
N LYS A 243 -6.78 -17.88 -3.22
CA LYS A 243 -8.11 -18.27 -3.72
C LYS A 243 -8.01 -19.39 -4.77
N GLY A 244 -7.01 -19.33 -5.65
CA GLY A 244 -6.75 -20.35 -6.66
C GLY A 244 -6.45 -21.72 -6.07
N THR A 245 -5.60 -21.78 -5.03
CA THR A 245 -5.33 -23.04 -4.30
C THR A 245 -6.60 -23.59 -3.64
N ILE A 246 -7.38 -22.75 -2.95
CA ILE A 246 -8.63 -23.19 -2.30
C ILE A 246 -9.60 -23.78 -3.33
N VAL A 247 -9.83 -23.07 -4.44
CA VAL A 247 -10.73 -23.51 -5.51
C VAL A 247 -10.24 -24.82 -6.11
N PHE A 248 -8.95 -24.93 -6.41
CA PHE A 248 -8.34 -26.15 -6.96
C PHE A 248 -8.53 -27.35 -6.04
N PHE A 249 -8.20 -27.23 -4.75
CA PHE A 249 -8.29 -28.33 -3.80
C PHE A 249 -9.74 -28.78 -3.56
N VAL A 250 -10.68 -27.83 -3.49
CA VAL A 250 -12.10 -28.18 -3.33
C VAL A 250 -12.63 -28.88 -4.59
N SER A 251 -12.29 -28.39 -5.79
CA SER A 251 -12.66 -29.06 -7.05
C SER A 251 -12.03 -30.45 -7.18
N LEU A 252 -10.77 -30.62 -6.75
CA LEU A 252 -10.10 -31.91 -6.73
C LEU A 252 -10.79 -32.88 -5.76
N LEU A 253 -11.15 -32.42 -4.56
CA LEU A 253 -11.85 -33.21 -3.57
C LEU A 253 -13.22 -33.69 -4.09
N ILE A 254 -13.97 -32.82 -4.78
CA ILE A 254 -15.22 -33.21 -5.45
C ILE A 254 -14.96 -34.30 -6.49
N TYR A 255 -13.90 -34.18 -7.31
CA TYR A 255 -13.58 -35.21 -8.29
C TYR A 255 -13.16 -36.54 -7.66
N VAL A 256 -12.38 -36.51 -6.59
CA VAL A 256 -12.01 -37.72 -5.83
C VAL A 256 -13.26 -38.40 -5.28
N ILE A 257 -14.18 -37.64 -4.69
CA ILE A 257 -15.46 -38.19 -4.20
C ILE A 257 -16.27 -38.79 -5.36
N MET A 258 -16.31 -38.12 -6.52
CA MET A 258 -17.07 -38.59 -7.68
C MET A 258 -16.49 -39.90 -8.25
N ILE A 259 -15.16 -40.09 -8.20
CA ILE A 259 -14.49 -41.35 -8.61
C ILE A 259 -14.70 -42.47 -7.58
N ILE A 260 -14.83 -42.14 -6.29
CA ILE A 260 -15.05 -43.16 -5.25
C ILE A 260 -16.53 -43.58 -5.19
N ALA A 261 -17.45 -42.64 -5.43
CA ALA A 261 -18.89 -42.86 -5.35
C ALA A 261 -19.51 -43.48 -6.61
N PHE A 262 -18.80 -43.47 -7.74
CA PHE A 262 -19.20 -44.05 -9.02
C PHE A 262 -18.04 -44.80 -9.66
#